data_AF-A0A8B6DR50-F1
#
_entry.id   AF-A0A8B6DR50-F1
#
_cell.length_a   1.000
_cell.length_b   1.000
_cell.length_c   1.000
_cell.angle_alpha   90.00
_cell.angle_beta   90.00
_cell.angle_gamma   90.00
#
_symmetry.space_group_name_H-M   'P 1'
#
loop_
_entity.id
_entity.type
_entity.pdbx_description
1 polymer ?
#
loop_
_entity_poly.entity_id
_entity_poly.type
_entity_poly.pdbx_seq_one_letter_code
_entity_poly.pdbx_strand_id
1 'polypeptide(L)'
;MNREGSCVQCPKGCHWKLHHNTPYIIKWSKRQVKKRYDEMKKKYEEATKKTLTQEQVLEQMNQDISRQEEAIQVMMEVISKLNNRLKEIALRPDPMRTVQYIELMIASEKREKKSGFEGRIDALEKCKKRATYGKSVKIFQDRVRTTRQSMAVGDVADEILKDDKSVNGRIKGFFGIGKK
;
A
#
# COMPACT_ATOMS: atom_id res chain seq x y z
N MET A 1 51.72 -10.81 8.32
CA MET A 1 52.46 -9.88 9.20
C MET A 1 53.07 -8.78 8.34
N ASN A 2 53.28 -7.58 8.88
CA ASN A 2 54.08 -6.54 8.22
C ASN A 2 55.58 -6.84 8.37
N ARG A 3 56.45 -6.05 7.71
CA ARG A 3 57.92 -6.20 7.78
C ARG A 3 58.48 -6.12 9.21
N GLU A 4 57.74 -5.51 10.14
CA GLU A 4 58.08 -5.35 11.57
C GLU A 4 57.56 -6.49 12.47
N GLY A 5 56.91 -7.52 11.92
CA GLY A 5 56.42 -8.68 12.70
C GLY A 5 55.07 -8.50 13.38
N SER A 6 54.41 -7.35 13.16
CA SER A 6 53.05 -7.05 13.64
C SER A 6 51.97 -7.66 12.73
N CYS A 7 50.89 -8.13 13.34
CA CYS A 7 49.73 -8.66 12.63
C CYS A 7 48.84 -7.54 12.10
N VAL A 8 48.56 -7.57 10.80
CA VAL A 8 47.74 -6.59 10.08
C VAL A 8 46.24 -6.79 10.28
N GLN A 9 45.84 -7.99 10.74
CA GLN A 9 44.44 -8.34 10.96
C GLN A 9 43.98 -7.98 12.39
N CYS A 10 44.91 -7.85 13.33
CA CYS A 10 44.60 -7.41 14.69
C CYS A 10 44.29 -5.92 14.69
N PRO A 11 43.15 -5.46 15.27
CA PRO A 11 42.90 -4.03 15.46
C PRO A 11 43.92 -3.34 16.36
N LYS A 12 44.67 -4.09 17.17
CA LYS A 12 45.74 -3.60 18.05
C LYS A 12 47.16 -3.83 17.52
N GLY A 13 47.31 -4.32 16.28
CA GLY A 13 48.63 -4.55 15.69
C GLY A 13 49.51 -5.53 16.47
N CYS A 14 48.91 -6.60 17.03
CA CYS A 14 49.62 -7.54 17.90
C CYS A 14 50.87 -8.14 17.24
N HIS A 15 51.97 -8.35 17.99
CA HIS A 15 53.10 -9.12 17.47
C HIS A 15 52.70 -10.59 17.25
N TRP A 16 53.10 -11.17 16.12
CA TRP A 16 52.77 -12.56 15.74
C TRP A 16 53.07 -13.63 16.82
N LYS A 17 54.09 -13.46 17.66
CA LYS A 17 54.42 -14.42 18.74
C LYS A 17 53.32 -14.55 19.81
N LEU A 18 52.46 -13.54 19.93
CA LEU A 18 51.33 -13.53 20.86
C LEU A 18 50.07 -14.16 20.25
N HIS A 19 50.10 -14.51 18.96
CA HIS A 19 48.99 -15.20 18.29
C HIS A 19 49.08 -16.69 18.56
N HIS A 20 48.09 -17.21 19.27
CA HIS A 20 47.92 -18.64 19.42
C HIS A 20 46.62 -19.06 18.73
N ASN A 21 46.71 -20.08 17.87
CA ASN A 21 45.51 -20.68 17.32
C ASN A 21 44.84 -21.52 18.42
N THR A 22 43.58 -21.26 18.72
CA THR A 22 42.84 -22.12 19.65
C THR A 22 42.60 -23.48 18.98
N PRO A 23 42.76 -24.61 19.70
CA PRO A 23 42.62 -25.95 19.10
C PRO A 23 41.17 -26.33 18.76
N TYR A 24 40.20 -25.43 19.01
CA TYR A 24 38.79 -25.65 18.77
C TYR A 24 38.15 -24.46 18.05
N ILE A 25 37.10 -24.75 17.29
CA ILE A 25 36.25 -23.78 16.61
C ILE A 25 34.87 -23.84 17.26
N ILE A 26 34.42 -22.73 17.86
CA ILE A 26 33.08 -22.65 18.44
C ILE A 26 32.07 -22.40 17.32
N LYS A 27 31.21 -23.38 17.05
CA LYS A 27 30.11 -23.25 16.09
C LYS A 27 28.77 -23.19 16.83
N TRP A 28 28.08 -22.05 16.73
CA TRP A 28 26.73 -21.90 17.26
C TRP A 28 25.73 -22.56 16.31
N SER A 29 24.95 -23.51 16.81
CA SER A 29 23.83 -24.11 16.07
C SER A 29 22.51 -23.81 16.76
N LYS A 30 21.47 -23.48 15.97
CA LYS A 30 20.12 -23.28 16.49
C LYS A 30 19.46 -24.65 16.64
N ARG A 31 19.11 -25.02 17.87
CA ARG A 31 18.35 -26.26 18.17
C ARG A 31 16.94 -25.89 18.63
N GLN A 32 15.95 -26.59 18.11
CA GLN A 32 14.57 -26.55 18.60
C GLN A 32 14.53 -27.22 19.99
N VAL A 33 14.10 -26.49 21.02
CA VAL A 33 13.99 -27.01 22.39
C VAL A 33 12.59 -26.66 22.91
N LYS A 34 11.89 -27.66 23.46
CA LYS A 34 10.63 -27.42 24.20
C LYS A 34 11.00 -26.78 25.54
N LYS A 35 10.54 -25.55 25.77
CA LYS A 35 10.72 -24.84 27.03
C LYS A 35 9.37 -24.58 27.66
N ARG A 36 9.29 -24.68 28.99
CA ARG A 36 8.08 -24.29 29.73
C ARG A 36 8.03 -22.78 29.89
N TYR A 37 6.82 -22.22 29.93
CA TYR A 37 6.62 -20.78 30.11
C TYR A 37 7.29 -20.26 31.40
N ASP A 38 7.15 -20.99 32.50
CA ASP A 38 7.71 -20.61 33.81
C ASP A 38 9.24 -20.46 33.80
N GLU A 39 9.93 -21.36 33.08
CA GLU A 39 11.39 -21.32 32.91
C GLU A 39 11.83 -20.11 32.09
N MET A 40 11.04 -19.73 31.09
CA MET A 40 11.30 -18.57 30.26
C MET A 40 11.04 -17.27 31.03
N LYS A 41 9.96 -17.23 31.80
CA LYS A 41 9.61 -16.11 32.69
C LYS A 41 10.73 -15.87 33.71
N LYS A 42 11.19 -16.90 34.42
CA LYS A 42 12.29 -16.77 35.40
C LYS A 42 13.56 -16.19 34.79
N LYS A 43 14.00 -16.70 33.64
CA LYS A 43 15.20 -16.18 32.94
C LYS A 43 15.05 -14.73 32.53
N TYR A 44 13.85 -14.33 32.11
CA TYR A 44 13.56 -12.95 31.76
C TYR A 44 13.60 -12.05 33.00
N GLU A 45 13.00 -12.47 34.12
CA GLU A 45 13.01 -11.73 35.38
C GLU A 45 14.42 -11.60 35.96
N GLU A 46 15.25 -12.65 35.89
CA GLU A 46 16.67 -12.62 36.25
C GLU A 46 17.48 -11.63 35.39
N ALA A 47 17.26 -11.64 34.07
CA ALA A 47 17.96 -10.75 33.15
C ALA A 47 17.55 -9.28 33.29
N THR A 48 16.27 -9.03 33.58
CA THR A 48 15.71 -7.68 33.73
C THR A 48 15.75 -7.16 35.17
N LYS A 49 16.09 -8.02 36.15
CA LYS A 49 16.07 -7.76 37.60
C LYS A 49 14.73 -7.23 38.12
N LYS A 50 13.62 -7.58 37.44
CA LYS A 50 12.25 -7.15 37.78
C LYS A 50 11.35 -8.37 37.86
N THR A 51 10.53 -8.46 38.91
CA THR A 51 9.43 -9.42 39.00
C THR A 51 8.24 -8.85 38.26
N LEU A 52 7.81 -9.49 37.17
CA LEU A 52 6.69 -9.00 36.38
C LEU A 52 5.39 -9.64 36.88
N THR A 53 4.48 -8.79 37.36
CA THR A 53 3.08 -9.19 37.59
C THR A 53 2.38 -9.39 36.25
N GLN A 54 1.32 -10.20 36.20
CA GLN A 54 0.60 -10.48 34.95
C GLN A 54 0.06 -9.20 34.29
N GLU A 55 -0.38 -8.24 35.10
CA GLU A 55 -0.88 -6.93 34.64
C GLU A 55 0.22 -6.10 33.95
N GLN A 56 1.45 -6.09 34.50
CA GLN A 56 2.58 -5.37 33.90
C GLN A 56 3.01 -5.98 32.56
N VAL A 57 2.88 -7.30 32.40
CA VAL A 57 3.15 -7.98 31.13
C VAL A 57 2.14 -7.54 30.07
N LEU A 58 0.85 -7.51 30.42
CA LEU A 58 -0.21 -7.07 29.52
C LEU A 58 -0.03 -5.60 29.11
N GLU A 59 0.32 -4.74 30.06
CA GLU A 59 0.57 -3.32 29.79
C GLU A 59 1.77 -3.13 28.84
N GLN A 60 2.88 -3.84 29.05
CA GLN A 60 4.02 -3.79 28.13
C GLN A 60 3.68 -4.31 26.74
N MET A 61 2.91 -5.40 26.65
CA MET A 61 2.45 -5.92 25.37
C MET A 61 1.60 -4.89 24.61
N ASN A 62 0.67 -4.21 25.31
CA ASN A 62 -0.14 -3.15 24.70
C ASN A 62 0.72 -1.99 24.21
N GLN A 63 1.69 -1.54 25.01
CA GLN A 63 2.61 -0.47 24.61
C GLN A 63 3.45 -0.85 23.39
N ASP A 64 3.93 -2.09 23.33
CA ASP A 64 4.69 -2.59 22.19
C ASP A 64 3.84 -2.69 20.92
N ILE A 65 2.58 -3.10 21.04
CA ILE A 65 1.61 -3.08 19.93
C ILE A 65 1.41 -1.65 19.43
N SER A 66 1.12 -0.69 20.31
CA SER A 66 0.91 0.71 19.91
C SER A 66 2.13 1.30 19.20
N ARG A 67 3.35 1.04 19.71
CA ARG A 67 4.60 1.46 19.03
C ARG A 67 4.77 0.84 17.65
N GLN A 68 4.40 -0.42 17.49
CA GLN A 68 4.44 -1.10 16.18
C GLN A 68 3.42 -0.49 15.22
N GLU A 69 2.22 -0.18 15.69
CA GLU A 69 1.19 0.49 14.89
C GLU A 69 1.65 1.86 14.41
N GLU A 70 2.25 2.68 15.28
CA GLU A 70 2.83 3.97 14.91
C GLU A 70 3.94 3.80 13.85
N ALA A 71 4.83 2.83 14.02
CA ALA A 71 5.87 2.55 13.03
C ALA A 71 5.29 2.14 11.67
N ILE A 72 4.23 1.33 11.66
CA ILE A 72 3.52 0.94 10.45
C ILE A 72 2.89 2.16 9.77
N GLN A 73 2.23 3.04 10.52
CA GLN A 73 1.64 4.26 9.97
C GLN A 73 2.68 5.14 9.29
N VAL A 74 3.83 5.38 9.94
CA VAL A 74 4.94 6.13 9.36
C VAL A 74 5.44 5.47 8.06
N MET A 75 5.59 4.14 8.05
CA MET A 75 5.99 3.42 6.83
C MET A 75 4.96 3.56 5.71
N MET A 76 3.66 3.49 6.01
CA MET A 76 2.59 3.66 5.02
C MET A 76 2.57 5.07 4.42
N GLU A 77 2.84 6.10 5.23
CA GLU A 77 2.99 7.46 4.74
C GLU A 77 4.18 7.60 3.78
N VAL A 78 5.32 7.02 4.14
CA VAL A 78 6.53 7.04 3.30
C VAL A 78 6.27 6.32 1.99
N ILE A 79 5.67 5.13 2.02
CA ILE A 79 5.31 4.37 0.82
C ILE A 79 4.37 5.19 -0.08
N SER A 80 3.40 5.87 0.50
CA SER A 80 2.45 6.71 -0.25
C SER A 80 3.14 7.91 -0.91
N LYS A 81 4.03 8.61 -0.18
CA LYS A 81 4.84 9.71 -0.72
C LYS A 81 5.76 9.24 -1.85
N LEU A 82 6.47 8.13 -1.65
CA LEU A 82 7.34 7.54 -2.66
C LEU A 82 6.55 7.14 -3.91
N ASN A 83 5.39 6.49 -3.75
CA ASN A 83 4.52 6.11 -4.87
C ASN A 83 4.00 7.32 -5.65
N ASN A 84 3.67 8.42 -4.97
CA ASN A 84 3.23 9.63 -5.66
C ASN A 84 4.37 10.29 -6.44
N ARG A 85 5.57 10.38 -5.84
CA ARG A 85 6.76 10.87 -6.54
C ARG A 85 7.16 9.98 -7.72
N LEU A 86 7.06 8.66 -7.58
CA LEU A 86 7.26 7.70 -8.67
C LEU A 86 6.28 7.96 -9.82
N LYS A 87 4.99 8.25 -9.53
CA LYS A 87 4.00 8.59 -10.55
C LYS A 87 4.29 9.92 -11.25
N GLU A 88 4.84 10.91 -10.55
CA GLU A 88 5.20 12.20 -11.13
C GLU A 88 6.40 12.09 -12.09
N ILE A 89 7.41 11.29 -11.71
CA ILE A 89 8.64 11.12 -12.50
C ILE A 89 8.44 10.12 -13.64
N ALA A 90 7.49 9.18 -13.50
CA ALA A 90 7.30 8.14 -14.49
C ALA A 90 6.83 8.75 -15.83
N LEU A 91 7.71 8.66 -16.83
CA LEU A 91 7.44 8.99 -18.24
C LEU A 91 6.22 8.24 -18.81
N ARG A 92 5.84 7.13 -18.20
CA ARG A 92 4.61 6.37 -18.50
C ARG A 92 3.82 6.15 -17.21
N PRO A 93 2.51 6.44 -17.19
CA PRO A 93 1.68 6.12 -16.04
C PRO A 93 1.70 4.61 -15.76
N ASP A 94 1.43 4.24 -14.50
CA ASP A 94 1.52 2.85 -14.01
C ASP A 94 1.07 1.84 -15.08
N PRO A 95 2.01 1.06 -15.64
CA PRO A 95 1.73 0.18 -16.77
C PRO A 95 0.70 -0.90 -16.45
N MET A 96 0.50 -1.22 -15.17
CA MET A 96 -0.48 -2.20 -14.70
C MET A 96 -1.91 -1.64 -14.67
N ARG A 97 -2.08 -0.33 -14.84
CA ARG A 97 -3.39 0.34 -14.90
C ARG A 97 -3.97 0.34 -16.32
N THR A 98 -3.13 0.19 -17.32
CA THR A 98 -3.51 0.33 -18.73
C THR A 98 -3.57 -1.04 -19.39
N VAL A 99 -4.78 -1.48 -19.74
CA VAL A 99 -5.03 -2.78 -20.39
C VAL A 99 -4.15 -3.00 -21.63
N GLN A 100 -3.95 -1.98 -22.46
CA GLN A 100 -3.12 -2.04 -23.67
C GLN A 100 -1.64 -2.32 -23.35
N TYR A 101 -1.13 -1.81 -22.23
CA TYR A 101 0.26 -2.06 -21.85
C TYR A 101 0.47 -3.49 -21.36
N ILE A 102 -0.50 -4.04 -20.62
CA ILE A 102 -0.48 -5.44 -20.19
C ILE A 102 -0.50 -6.38 -21.42
N GLU A 103 -1.29 -6.05 -22.44
CA GLU A 103 -1.30 -6.80 -23.71
C GLU A 103 0.06 -6.77 -24.42
N LEU A 104 0.74 -5.62 -24.42
CA LEU A 104 2.09 -5.50 -24.96
C LEU A 104 3.11 -6.38 -24.19
N MET A 105 3.02 -6.42 -22.85
CA MET A 105 3.88 -7.28 -22.03
C MET A 105 3.63 -8.78 -22.27
N ILE A 106 2.35 -9.17 -22.45
CA ILE A 106 2.01 -10.56 -22.81
C ILE A 106 2.61 -10.91 -24.18
N ALA A 107 2.53 -9.99 -25.15
CA ALA A 107 3.09 -10.19 -26.47
C ALA A 107 4.63 -10.29 -26.45
N SER A 108 5.31 -9.51 -25.59
CA SER A 108 6.77 -9.61 -25.43
C SER A 108 7.19 -10.91 -24.76
N GLU A 109 6.52 -11.34 -23.69
CA GLU A 109 6.82 -12.62 -23.02
C GLU A 109 6.58 -13.83 -23.95
N LYS A 110 5.53 -13.79 -24.77
CA LYS A 110 5.27 -14.81 -25.81
C LYS A 110 6.35 -14.86 -26.89
N ARG A 111 7.01 -13.72 -27.16
CA ARG A 111 8.09 -13.61 -28.14
C ARG A 111 9.43 -14.07 -27.55
N GLU A 112 9.73 -13.67 -26.32
CA GLU A 112 11.02 -13.94 -25.66
C GLU A 112 11.13 -15.38 -25.13
N LYS A 113 10.02 -16.01 -24.73
CA LYS A 113 9.94 -17.42 -24.26
C LYS A 113 11.05 -17.83 -23.27
N LYS A 114 11.43 -16.92 -22.38
CA LYS A 114 12.39 -17.20 -21.29
C LYS A 114 11.84 -18.27 -20.35
N SER A 115 12.70 -19.01 -19.65
CA SER A 115 12.26 -20.04 -18.69
C SER A 115 11.19 -19.50 -17.72
N GLY A 116 10.14 -20.28 -17.50
CA GLY A 116 8.99 -19.88 -16.67
C GLY A 116 8.07 -18.82 -17.27
N PHE A 117 8.13 -18.56 -18.59
CA PHE A 117 7.26 -17.58 -19.26
C PHE A 117 5.76 -17.87 -19.11
N GLU A 118 5.36 -19.15 -19.06
CA GLU A 118 3.95 -19.53 -18.92
C GLU A 118 3.34 -19.00 -17.61
N GLY A 119 4.06 -19.14 -16.50
CA GLY A 119 3.64 -18.61 -15.20
C GLY A 119 3.59 -17.07 -15.18
N ARG A 120 4.51 -16.41 -15.89
CA ARG A 120 4.48 -14.94 -16.04
C ARG A 120 3.31 -14.47 -16.90
N ILE A 121 2.98 -15.18 -17.98
CA ILE A 121 1.82 -14.88 -18.83
C ILE A 121 0.51 -15.03 -18.04
N ASP A 122 0.33 -16.12 -17.30
CA ASP A 122 -0.87 -16.32 -16.46
C ASP A 122 -1.03 -15.20 -15.42
N ALA A 123 0.08 -14.76 -14.80
CA ALA A 123 0.07 -13.62 -13.89
C ALA A 123 -0.35 -12.31 -14.59
N LEU A 124 0.18 -12.05 -15.79
CA LEU A 124 -0.17 -10.87 -16.59
C LEU A 124 -1.63 -10.90 -17.05
N GLU A 125 -2.18 -12.06 -17.41
CA GLU A 125 -3.59 -12.21 -17.78
C GLU A 125 -4.53 -11.93 -16.58
N LYS A 126 -4.16 -12.38 -15.38
CA LYS A 126 -4.88 -12.03 -14.14
C LYS A 126 -4.86 -10.53 -13.89
N CYS A 127 -3.72 -9.88 -14.10
CA CYS A 127 -3.60 -8.42 -14.01
C CYS A 127 -4.46 -7.70 -15.06
N LYS A 128 -4.51 -8.20 -16.30
CA LYS A 128 -5.40 -7.68 -17.36
C LYS A 128 -6.87 -7.68 -16.93
N LYS A 129 -7.34 -8.80 -16.38
CA LYS A 129 -8.72 -8.95 -15.87
C LYS A 129 -9.02 -7.93 -14.76
N ARG A 130 -8.11 -7.75 -13.80
CA ARG A 130 -8.27 -6.74 -12.73
C ARG A 130 -8.32 -5.32 -13.28
N ALA A 131 -7.48 -4.99 -14.26
CA ALA A 131 -7.49 -3.68 -14.91
C ALA A 131 -8.79 -3.39 -15.67
N THR A 132 -9.44 -4.41 -16.26
CA THR A 132 -10.77 -4.24 -16.89
C THR A 132 -11.88 -4.02 -15.88
N TYR A 133 -11.88 -4.73 -14.74
CA TYR A 133 -12.87 -4.50 -13.69
C TYR A 133 -12.77 -3.09 -13.08
N GLY A 134 -11.55 -2.56 -12.94
CA GLY A 134 -11.36 -1.18 -12.48
C GLY A 134 -12.04 -0.13 -13.37
N LYS A 135 -12.15 -0.39 -14.69
CA LYS A 135 -12.87 0.49 -15.63
C LYS A 135 -14.38 0.41 -15.44
N SER A 136 -14.94 -0.79 -15.33
CA SER A 136 -16.39 -0.96 -15.11
C SER A 136 -16.84 -0.40 -13.77
N VAL A 137 -16.04 -0.56 -12.71
CA VAL A 137 -16.30 0.02 -11.38
C VAL A 137 -16.23 1.55 -11.42
N LYS A 138 -15.26 2.14 -12.12
CA LYS A 138 -15.22 3.61 -12.31
C LYS A 138 -16.42 4.13 -13.10
N ILE A 139 -16.76 3.50 -14.22
CA ILE A 139 -17.95 3.87 -15.02
C ILE A 139 -19.23 3.79 -14.18
N PHE A 140 -19.33 2.76 -13.34
CA PHE A 140 -20.45 2.61 -12.42
C PHE A 140 -20.46 3.71 -11.34
N GLN A 141 -19.32 3.99 -10.70
CA GLN A 141 -19.18 5.06 -9.70
C GLN A 141 -19.48 6.44 -10.30
N ASP A 142 -18.99 6.72 -11.51
CA ASP A 142 -19.25 7.96 -12.22
C ASP A 142 -20.74 8.10 -12.54
N ARG A 143 -21.41 7.04 -12.99
CA ARG A 143 -22.88 7.04 -13.18
C ARG A 143 -23.63 7.28 -11.88
N VAL A 144 -23.26 6.60 -10.80
CA VAL A 144 -23.88 6.79 -9.48
C VAL A 144 -23.68 8.23 -8.98
N ARG A 145 -22.52 8.84 -9.26
CA ARG A 145 -22.25 10.23 -8.92
C ARG A 145 -23.07 11.19 -9.78
N THR A 146 -23.16 10.95 -11.09
CA THR A 146 -23.96 11.75 -12.02
C THR A 146 -25.46 11.65 -11.69
N THR A 147 -25.98 10.47 -11.37
CA THR A 147 -27.38 10.31 -10.93
C THR A 147 -27.63 10.98 -9.59
N ARG A 148 -26.69 10.89 -8.65
CA ARG A 148 -26.81 11.58 -7.35
C ARG A 148 -26.76 13.10 -7.50
N GLN A 149 -25.99 13.63 -8.46
CA GLN A 149 -25.96 15.05 -8.81
C GLN A 149 -27.25 15.48 -9.52
N SER A 150 -27.78 14.68 -10.46
CA SER A 150 -29.06 14.99 -11.11
C SER A 150 -30.25 14.89 -10.14
N MET A 151 -30.17 14.03 -9.12
CA MET A 151 -31.18 13.92 -8.06
C MET A 151 -31.08 15.04 -7.00
N ALA A 152 -29.92 15.71 -6.86
CA ALA A 152 -29.75 16.87 -5.98
C ALA A 152 -30.17 18.20 -6.62
N VAL A 153 -30.46 18.23 -7.92
CA VAL A 153 -31.00 19.41 -8.65
C VAL A 153 -32.55 19.44 -8.61
N GLY A 154 -33.18 18.45 -7.96
CA GLY A 154 -34.64 18.35 -7.81
C GLY A 154 -35.30 19.32 -6.83
N ASP A 155 -34.53 20.15 -6.11
CA ASP A 155 -35.04 21.11 -5.11
C ASP A 155 -34.99 22.58 -5.62
N VAL A 156 -35.08 22.83 -6.93
CA VAL A 156 -35.27 24.20 -7.50
C VAL A 156 -36.76 24.49 -7.76
N ALA A 157 -37.66 23.80 -7.07
CA ALA A 157 -39.11 23.97 -7.24
C ALA A 157 -39.71 25.18 -6.50
N ASP A 158 -38.96 25.84 -5.60
CA ASP A 158 -39.48 26.96 -4.79
C ASP A 158 -39.12 28.38 -5.30
N GLU A 159 -38.30 28.52 -6.35
CA GLU A 159 -37.94 29.84 -6.90
C GLU A 159 -38.68 30.24 -8.19
N ILE A 160 -39.33 29.31 -8.91
CA ILE A 160 -39.96 29.61 -10.21
C ILE A 160 -41.41 30.15 -10.09
N LEU A 161 -42.02 30.13 -8.90
CA LEU A 161 -43.41 30.60 -8.70
C LEU A 161 -43.58 32.09 -8.37
N LYS A 162 -42.54 32.92 -8.50
CA LYS A 162 -42.64 34.37 -8.23
C LYS A 162 -42.62 35.28 -9.46
N ASP A 163 -42.24 34.80 -10.65
CA ASP A 163 -42.02 35.71 -11.79
C ASP A 163 -43.12 35.72 -12.87
N ASP A 164 -44.08 34.80 -12.87
CA ASP A 164 -45.15 34.74 -13.90
C ASP A 164 -46.48 35.42 -13.53
N LYS A 165 -46.43 36.57 -12.84
CA LYS A 165 -47.62 37.47 -12.69
C LYS A 165 -47.43 38.87 -13.25
N SER A 166 -46.37 39.10 -14.01
CA SER A 166 -46.20 40.33 -14.79
C SER A 166 -46.14 39.96 -16.27
N VAL A 167 -47.02 40.56 -17.07
CA VAL A 167 -47.03 40.48 -18.54
C VAL A 167 -47.67 39.22 -19.14
N ASN A 168 -48.99 39.10 -19.01
CA ASN A 168 -49.79 38.64 -20.15
C ASN A 168 -50.92 39.64 -20.43
N GLY A 169 -50.49 40.85 -20.82
CA GLY A 169 -51.31 41.82 -21.51
C GLY A 169 -51.07 41.73 -23.01
N ARG A 170 -52.11 41.29 -23.74
CA ARG A 170 -52.50 41.80 -25.06
C ARG A 170 -51.73 41.30 -26.30
N ILE A 171 -52.34 40.35 -27.02
CA ILE A 171 -52.43 40.41 -28.49
C ILE A 171 -53.90 40.19 -28.89
N LYS A 172 -54.48 41.22 -29.52
CA LYS A 172 -55.86 41.24 -30.06
C LYS A 172 -55.85 40.80 -31.53
N GLY A 173 -56.79 39.93 -31.89
CA GLY A 173 -57.68 40.08 -33.06
C GLY A 173 -57.18 39.63 -34.44
N PHE A 174 -57.78 38.56 -34.99
CA PHE A 174 -58.03 38.47 -36.42
C PHE A 174 -59.21 37.51 -36.72
N PHE A 175 -60.31 38.13 -37.19
CA PHE A 175 -61.46 37.56 -37.92
C PHE A 175 -62.39 36.54 -37.24
N GLY A 176 -63.57 37.05 -36.85
CA GLY A 176 -64.81 36.28 -36.82
C GLY A 176 -65.56 36.33 -38.16
N ILE A 177 -66.60 35.49 -38.25
CA ILE A 177 -67.84 35.50 -39.05
C ILE A 177 -68.28 34.00 -38.99
N GLY A 178 -69.45 33.57 -38.54
CA GLY A 178 -70.69 34.22 -38.19
C GLY A 178 -71.85 33.32 -38.68
N LYS A 179 -72.80 33.03 -37.78
CA LYS A 179 -74.21 32.61 -38.03
C LYS A 179 -74.40 31.26 -38.77
N LYS A 180 -75.31 30.37 -38.41
CA LYS A 180 -76.65 30.47 -37.80
C LYS A 180 -76.91 29.23 -36.95
#